data_AF-A0A126QV02-F1
#
_entry.id   AF-A0A126QV02-F1
#
_cell.length_a   1.000
_cell.length_b   1.000
_cell.length_c   1.000
_cell.angle_alpha   90.00
_cell.angle_beta   90.00
_cell.angle_gamma   90.00
#
_symmetry.space_group_name_H-M   'P 1'
#
loop_
_entity.id
_entity.type
_entity.pdbx_description
1 polymer ?
#
loop_
_entity_poly.entity_id
_entity_poly.type
_entity_poly.pdbx_seq_one_letter_code
_entity_poly.pdbx_strand_id
1 'polypeptide(L)'
;MSMTKPLIAVIAVVAIVGGVAAYGFSAGWFDQAPVEKEYVEYDSSKGWNSWAPKTYVIDSSLLSASPYNTITARNLTEWYYDIKVEDKYTLKDVPADYYTFESVVSHNDKGQLVIKSFAKSDAENYTSRDIVVDKVPDYWMTSGSQIVTMYYILCEVHGVKYSDYDDAVLTELWDLIYATDAAGYSPDRITKNYGIPSTKFHGEILKSSTDTTGNTEQYTDILDAVHSEGKTIMYTMSGSMVSWVNGKATWITEQCEASGNYATIFNISRIPNVLAMTEAFAYIMGYGDKAQSIIDNMRVSLYNTQKAAEAAAAKLPYQHSAVSTYVNNDWTFGTDSMSQEFFDIMQIKNIYTGISKTLEGLDEIVVEKQPEFLFMTGKEPIDEKQLYRIKS
;
A
#
# COMPACT_ATOMS: atom_id res chain seq x y z
N MET A 1 2.71 -75.68 7.09
CA MET A 1 2.90 -74.58 8.07
C MET A 1 4.11 -73.76 7.67
N SER A 2 3.89 -72.59 7.09
CA SER A 2 4.69 -71.39 7.29
C SER A 2 3.91 -70.27 6.59
N MET A 3 3.16 -69.51 7.40
CA MET A 3 2.40 -68.35 6.97
C MET A 3 3.36 -67.16 6.89
N THR A 4 3.54 -66.62 5.70
CA THR A 4 4.10 -65.29 5.48
C THR A 4 3.07 -64.25 5.91
N LYS A 5 3.37 -63.53 6.99
CA LYS A 5 2.55 -62.41 7.50
C LYS A 5 2.62 -61.23 6.51
N PRO A 6 1.50 -60.56 6.19
CA PRO A 6 1.55 -59.26 5.54
C PRO A 6 1.94 -58.21 6.58
N LEU A 7 3.01 -57.48 6.30
CA LEU A 7 3.43 -56.33 7.08
C LEU A 7 2.44 -55.19 6.77
N ILE A 8 1.47 -55.00 7.66
CA ILE A 8 0.58 -53.84 7.68
C ILE A 8 1.44 -52.66 8.14
N ALA A 9 1.82 -51.79 7.21
CA ALA A 9 2.42 -50.51 7.54
C ALA A 9 1.32 -49.60 8.09
N VAL A 10 1.36 -49.41 9.41
CA VAL A 10 0.55 -48.44 10.15
C VAL A 10 0.97 -47.04 9.71
N ILE A 11 0.11 -46.38 8.91
CA ILE A 11 0.22 -44.95 8.64
C ILE A 11 -0.23 -44.23 9.92
N ALA A 12 0.74 -43.89 10.76
CA ALA A 12 0.53 -43.02 11.90
C ALA A 12 0.39 -41.59 11.40
N VAL A 13 -0.84 -41.10 11.39
CA VAL A 13 -1.18 -39.68 11.33
C VAL A 13 -0.60 -39.03 12.59
N VAL A 14 0.47 -38.27 12.45
CA VAL A 14 0.91 -37.30 13.46
C VAL A 14 0.71 -35.92 12.85
N ALA A 15 -0.40 -35.31 13.26
CA ALA A 15 -0.59 -33.88 13.18
C ALA A 15 0.46 -33.19 14.06
N ILE A 16 1.31 -32.37 13.45
CA ILE A 16 1.90 -31.22 14.14
C ILE A 16 1.15 -30.00 13.62
N VAL A 17 0.14 -29.63 14.40
CA VAL A 17 -0.40 -28.28 14.47
C VAL A 17 0.62 -27.46 15.25
N GLY A 18 1.11 -26.37 14.66
CA GLY A 18 1.82 -25.32 15.41
C GLY A 18 3.01 -24.69 14.68
N GLY A 19 2.79 -23.48 14.14
CA GLY A 19 3.82 -22.45 14.02
C GLY A 19 4.73 -22.49 12.78
N VAL A 20 4.34 -21.75 11.74
CA VAL A 20 4.99 -20.49 11.28
C VAL A 20 4.37 -20.20 9.90
N ALA A 21 3.45 -19.23 9.88
CA ALA A 21 2.79 -18.70 8.68
C ALA A 21 3.63 -17.59 8.02
N ALA A 22 4.90 -17.88 7.75
CA ALA A 22 5.81 -17.02 7.00
C ALA A 22 6.77 -17.93 6.26
N TYR A 23 7.00 -17.68 4.96
CA TYR A 23 7.65 -18.56 3.97
C TYR A 23 6.70 -19.53 3.26
N GLY A 24 6.27 -19.17 2.05
CA GLY A 24 5.50 -20.11 1.22
C GLY A 24 5.25 -19.74 -0.23
N PHE A 25 5.50 -18.50 -0.69
CA PHE A 25 5.18 -18.12 -2.08
C PHE A 25 6.37 -17.95 -3.04
N SER A 26 7.60 -18.31 -2.63
CA SER A 26 8.78 -18.10 -3.49
C SER A 26 9.81 -19.24 -3.51
N ALA A 27 9.43 -20.50 -3.29
CA ALA A 27 10.41 -21.60 -3.29
C ALA A 27 10.28 -22.64 -4.41
N GLY A 28 9.16 -22.70 -5.13
CA GLY A 28 8.89 -23.80 -6.07
C GLY A 28 9.30 -23.60 -7.53
N TRP A 29 9.71 -22.38 -7.93
CA TRP A 29 9.94 -22.02 -9.35
C TRP A 29 11.40 -21.63 -9.67
N PHE A 30 12.30 -21.67 -8.69
CA PHE A 30 13.67 -21.11 -8.79
C PHE A 30 14.76 -22.13 -9.13
N ASP A 31 14.40 -23.37 -9.50
CA ASP A 31 15.35 -24.48 -9.69
C ASP A 31 15.88 -24.64 -11.14
N GLN A 32 15.71 -23.65 -12.02
CA GLN A 32 16.51 -23.60 -13.25
C GLN A 32 17.77 -22.78 -12.96
N ALA A 33 18.94 -23.40 -13.14
CA ALA A 33 20.22 -22.71 -13.04
C ALA A 33 20.16 -21.46 -13.95
N PRO A 34 20.23 -20.24 -13.39
CA PRO A 34 20.12 -19.05 -14.21
C PRO A 34 21.26 -19.04 -15.24
N VAL A 35 20.93 -18.72 -16.49
CA VAL A 35 21.95 -18.30 -17.45
C VAL A 35 22.65 -17.10 -16.85
N GLU A 36 23.95 -17.19 -16.64
CA GLU A 36 24.74 -16.11 -16.04
C GLU A 36 24.68 -14.89 -16.97
N LYS A 37 24.23 -13.76 -16.42
CA LYS A 37 24.17 -12.48 -17.15
C LYS A 37 25.60 -12.02 -17.46
N GLU A 38 25.79 -11.48 -18.65
CA GLU A 38 27.05 -10.81 -19.00
C GLU A 38 27.22 -9.55 -18.15
N TYR A 39 28.31 -9.49 -17.39
CA TYR A 39 28.66 -8.33 -16.57
C TYR A 39 29.22 -7.21 -17.43
N VAL A 40 28.74 -5.99 -17.21
CA VAL A 40 29.25 -4.78 -17.89
C VAL A 40 30.25 -4.08 -16.97
N GLU A 41 31.37 -3.62 -17.51
CA GLU A 41 32.33 -2.83 -16.75
C GLU A 41 31.69 -1.51 -16.27
N TYR A 42 31.88 -1.17 -15.00
CA TYR A 42 31.35 0.07 -14.43
C TYR A 42 32.06 1.30 -14.97
N ASP A 43 31.29 2.23 -15.54
CA ASP A 43 31.75 3.52 -16.05
C ASP A 43 31.32 4.63 -15.08
N SER A 44 32.27 5.11 -14.28
CA SER A 44 32.00 6.14 -13.27
C SER A 44 31.44 7.44 -13.86
N SER A 45 31.65 7.73 -15.16
CA SER A 45 31.05 8.88 -15.82
C SER A 45 29.55 8.72 -16.11
N LYS A 46 29.05 7.47 -16.11
CA LYS A 46 27.64 7.09 -16.31
C LYS A 46 26.95 6.62 -15.03
N GLY A 47 27.69 6.37 -13.95
CA GLY A 47 27.21 5.82 -12.68
C GLY A 47 26.28 4.63 -12.88
N TRP A 48 25.10 4.61 -12.25
CA TRP A 48 24.19 3.47 -12.33
C TRP A 48 23.64 3.20 -13.75
N ASN A 49 23.83 4.12 -14.70
CA ASN A 49 23.50 3.91 -16.11
C ASN A 49 24.60 3.15 -16.89
N SER A 50 25.69 2.72 -16.24
CA SER A 50 26.82 2.02 -16.89
C SER A 50 26.42 0.78 -17.67
N TRP A 51 25.38 0.06 -17.22
CA TRP A 51 24.84 -1.15 -17.85
C TRP A 51 23.44 -0.94 -18.44
N ALA A 52 23.03 0.32 -18.65
CA ALA A 52 21.74 0.71 -19.26
C ALA A 52 20.50 0.03 -18.64
N PRO A 53 20.27 0.16 -17.32
CA PRO A 53 19.05 -0.37 -16.70
C PRO A 53 17.80 0.37 -17.19
N LYS A 54 16.66 -0.32 -17.20
CA LYS A 54 15.36 0.36 -17.30
C LYS A 54 15.20 1.20 -16.04
N THR A 55 14.79 2.46 -16.19
CA THR A 55 14.54 3.36 -15.05
C THR A 55 13.09 3.79 -15.09
N TYR A 56 12.40 3.60 -13.96
CA TYR A 56 11.04 4.10 -13.77
C TYR A 56 11.03 4.98 -12.55
N VAL A 57 10.45 6.16 -12.71
CA VAL A 57 10.41 7.17 -11.67
C VAL A 57 8.96 7.39 -11.31
N ILE A 58 8.63 7.27 -10.03
CA ILE A 58 7.28 7.33 -9.54
C ILE A 58 7.12 8.39 -8.46
N ASP A 59 6.00 9.12 -8.50
CA ASP A 59 5.60 10.00 -7.40
C ASP A 59 5.38 9.15 -6.14
N SER A 60 5.96 9.55 -5.00
CA SER A 60 5.79 8.84 -3.73
C SER A 60 4.33 8.67 -3.30
N SER A 61 3.42 9.52 -3.77
CA SER A 61 1.99 9.35 -3.53
C SER A 61 1.43 8.11 -4.24
N LEU A 62 1.94 7.71 -5.39
CA LEU A 62 1.51 6.48 -6.08
C LEU A 62 2.05 5.21 -5.42
N LEU A 63 2.97 5.34 -4.47
CA LEU A 63 3.39 4.30 -3.54
C LEU A 63 2.68 4.37 -2.20
N SER A 64 1.87 5.40 -1.98
CA SER A 64 1.02 5.46 -0.80
C SER A 64 0.01 4.32 -0.86
N ALA A 65 -0.18 3.68 0.28
CA ALA A 65 -1.00 2.50 0.33
C ALA A 65 -2.48 2.88 0.18
N SER A 66 -3.02 2.50 -0.96
CA SER A 66 -4.41 2.67 -1.36
C SER A 66 -4.75 1.59 -2.39
N PRO A 67 -6.04 1.33 -2.66
CA PRO A 67 -6.47 0.42 -3.72
C PRO A 67 -5.91 0.74 -5.11
N TYR A 68 -5.48 1.99 -5.35
CA TYR A 68 -4.82 2.40 -6.59
C TYR A 68 -3.53 1.63 -6.86
N ASN A 69 -2.91 1.01 -5.85
CA ASN A 69 -1.75 0.15 -6.04
C ASN A 69 -2.03 -1.06 -6.95
N THR A 70 -3.29 -1.48 -7.09
CA THR A 70 -3.68 -2.50 -8.08
C THR A 70 -3.47 -2.01 -9.52
N ILE A 71 -3.80 -0.74 -9.77
CA ILE A 71 -3.59 -0.05 -11.06
C ILE A 71 -2.10 0.24 -11.26
N THR A 72 -1.40 0.72 -10.23
CA THR A 72 0.05 0.97 -10.29
C THR A 72 0.82 -0.31 -10.65
N ALA A 73 0.52 -1.44 -9.99
CA ALA A 73 1.16 -2.72 -10.29
C ALA A 73 0.89 -3.18 -11.73
N ARG A 74 -0.34 -3.01 -12.22
CA ARG A 74 -0.71 -3.30 -13.61
C ARG A 74 0.11 -2.46 -14.59
N ASN A 75 0.06 -1.13 -14.45
CA ASN A 75 0.74 -0.20 -15.35
C ASN A 75 2.25 -0.44 -15.36
N LEU A 76 2.84 -0.72 -14.20
CA LEU A 76 4.26 -1.00 -14.08
C LEU A 76 4.64 -2.31 -14.78
N THR A 77 3.81 -3.35 -14.64
CA THR A 77 3.98 -4.64 -15.33
C THR A 77 3.88 -4.48 -16.85
N GLU A 78 2.86 -3.79 -17.34
CA GLU A 78 2.66 -3.52 -18.76
C GLU A 78 3.84 -2.75 -19.36
N TRP A 79 4.29 -1.68 -18.68
CA TRP A 79 5.44 -0.88 -19.10
C TRP A 79 6.75 -1.68 -19.09
N TYR A 80 7.00 -2.45 -18.03
CA TYR A 80 8.28 -3.15 -17.89
C TYR A 80 8.43 -4.29 -18.89
N TYR A 81 7.37 -5.07 -19.08
CA TYR A 81 7.37 -6.23 -19.98
C TYR A 81 6.94 -5.91 -21.41
N ASP A 82 6.44 -4.70 -21.67
CA ASP A 82 5.84 -4.29 -22.95
C ASP A 82 4.71 -5.25 -23.37
N ILE A 83 3.78 -5.47 -22.44
CA ILE A 83 2.61 -6.34 -22.61
C ILE A 83 1.33 -5.59 -22.24
N LYS A 84 0.18 -6.17 -22.58
CA LYS A 84 -1.11 -5.78 -22.04
C LYS A 84 -1.60 -6.84 -21.05
N VAL A 85 -2.01 -6.43 -19.86
CA VAL A 85 -2.65 -7.30 -18.87
C VAL A 85 -4.12 -7.46 -19.25
N GLU A 86 -4.57 -8.70 -19.40
CA GLU A 86 -5.96 -9.03 -19.70
C GLU A 86 -6.69 -9.50 -18.45
N ASP A 87 -7.95 -9.10 -18.29
CA ASP A 87 -8.82 -9.54 -17.20
C ASP A 87 -9.41 -10.93 -17.50
N LYS A 88 -8.54 -11.95 -17.47
CA LYS A 88 -8.85 -13.34 -17.81
C LYS A 88 -9.36 -14.14 -16.62
N TYR A 89 -8.87 -13.84 -15.43
CA TYR A 89 -9.13 -14.61 -14.21
C TYR A 89 -10.28 -14.02 -13.42
N THR A 90 -10.97 -14.90 -12.70
CA THR A 90 -12.08 -14.59 -11.78
C THR A 90 -11.71 -14.99 -10.36
N LEU A 91 -12.55 -14.65 -9.37
CA LEU A 91 -12.33 -15.03 -7.98
C LEU A 91 -12.15 -16.55 -7.78
N LYS A 92 -12.77 -17.38 -8.63
CA LYS A 92 -12.63 -18.85 -8.56
C LYS A 92 -11.21 -19.34 -8.88
N ASP A 93 -10.45 -18.53 -9.61
CA ASP A 93 -9.08 -18.85 -10.03
C ASP A 93 -8.03 -18.34 -9.03
N VAL A 94 -8.43 -17.45 -8.12
CA VAL A 94 -7.55 -16.85 -7.12
C VAL A 94 -7.39 -17.82 -5.94
N PRO A 95 -6.15 -18.24 -5.59
CA PRO A 95 -5.91 -19.07 -4.41
C PRO A 95 -6.44 -18.41 -3.14
N ALA A 96 -6.99 -19.20 -2.22
CA ALA A 96 -7.59 -18.69 -0.99
C ALA A 96 -6.59 -17.90 -0.12
N ASP A 97 -5.32 -18.31 -0.16
CA ASP A 97 -4.19 -17.70 0.55
C ASP A 97 -3.50 -16.55 -0.22
N TYR A 98 -3.95 -16.25 -1.45
CA TYR A 98 -3.41 -15.14 -2.23
C TYR A 98 -3.80 -13.79 -1.64
N TYR A 99 -2.82 -13.02 -1.17
CA TYR A 99 -3.00 -11.75 -0.48
C TYR A 99 -4.05 -11.80 0.64
N THR A 100 -3.90 -12.77 1.55
CA THR A 100 -4.64 -12.74 2.82
C THR A 100 -4.17 -11.59 3.70
N PHE A 101 -5.05 -11.11 4.56
CA PHE A 101 -4.76 -10.04 5.51
C PHE A 101 -5.43 -10.33 6.85
N GLU A 102 -4.90 -9.74 7.92
CA GLU A 102 -5.57 -9.73 9.21
C GLU A 102 -6.59 -8.59 9.22
N SER A 103 -7.86 -8.94 9.42
CA SER A 103 -8.91 -7.93 9.57
C SER A 103 -8.62 -7.05 10.78
N VAL A 104 -8.81 -5.75 10.58
CA VAL A 104 -8.74 -4.74 11.65
C VAL A 104 -10.13 -4.33 12.13
N VAL A 105 -11.16 -5.02 11.62
CA VAL A 105 -12.57 -4.78 11.91
C VAL A 105 -13.10 -5.89 12.82
N SER A 106 -13.86 -5.51 13.83
CA SER A 106 -14.63 -6.43 14.66
C SER A 106 -15.91 -5.74 15.16
N HIS A 107 -16.71 -6.47 15.93
CA HIS A 107 -17.88 -5.90 16.62
C HIS A 107 -17.83 -6.26 18.10
N ASN A 108 -18.21 -5.32 18.96
CA ASN A 108 -18.31 -5.57 20.39
C ASN A 108 -19.63 -6.28 20.76
N ASP A 109 -19.81 -6.62 22.05
CA ASP A 109 -21.03 -7.29 22.56
C ASP A 109 -22.33 -6.49 22.33
N LYS A 110 -22.23 -5.20 22.02
CA LYS A 110 -23.36 -4.32 21.70
C LYS A 110 -23.61 -4.21 20.19
N GLY A 111 -22.87 -4.96 19.37
CA GLY A 111 -22.94 -4.89 17.92
C GLY A 111 -22.36 -3.60 17.32
N GLN A 112 -21.61 -2.81 18.10
CA GLN A 112 -20.96 -1.61 17.58
C GLN A 112 -19.69 -1.99 16.84
N LEU A 113 -19.38 -1.23 15.78
CA LEU A 113 -18.17 -1.41 14.99
C LEU A 113 -16.93 -1.08 15.85
N VAL A 114 -15.95 -1.95 15.82
CA VAL A 114 -14.66 -1.77 16.49
C VAL A 114 -13.54 -1.84 15.46
N ILE A 115 -12.77 -0.77 15.35
CA ILE A 115 -11.62 -0.66 14.44
C ILE A 115 -10.33 -0.67 15.25
N LYS A 116 -9.42 -1.58 14.92
CA LYS A 116 -8.08 -1.62 15.50
C LYS A 116 -7.21 -0.56 14.84
N SER A 117 -6.89 0.50 15.59
CA SER A 117 -6.04 1.63 15.17
C SER A 117 -4.60 1.39 15.61
N PHE A 118 -3.61 1.65 14.75
CA PHE A 118 -2.19 1.37 14.97
C PHE A 118 -1.34 2.63 14.83
N ALA A 119 -0.47 2.90 15.81
CA ALA A 119 0.60 3.89 15.63
C ALA A 119 1.92 3.42 16.24
N LYS A 120 3.02 4.03 15.79
CA LYS A 120 4.37 3.67 16.21
C LYS A 120 4.63 4.16 17.65
N SER A 121 5.03 3.25 18.54
CA SER A 121 5.45 3.51 19.92
C SER A 121 6.94 3.86 20.03
N ASP A 122 7.37 4.30 21.23
CA ASP A 122 8.74 4.79 21.52
C ASP A 122 9.83 3.77 21.22
N ALA A 123 9.48 2.48 21.27
CA ALA A 123 10.38 1.36 20.99
C ALA A 123 10.34 0.91 19.52
N GLU A 124 9.84 1.76 18.61
CA GLU A 124 9.63 1.49 17.18
C GLU A 124 8.66 0.36 16.82
N ASN A 125 8.02 -0.23 17.82
CA ASN A 125 6.94 -1.21 17.64
C ASN A 125 5.62 -0.51 17.38
N TYR A 126 4.73 -1.11 16.59
CA TYR A 126 3.36 -0.64 16.47
C TYR A 126 2.54 -1.07 17.68
N THR A 127 1.88 -0.12 18.34
CA THR A 127 0.86 -0.40 19.35
C THR A 127 -0.52 -0.16 18.77
N SER A 128 -1.45 -1.04 19.13
CA SER A 128 -2.84 -0.95 18.71
C SER A 128 -3.74 -0.43 19.82
N ARG A 129 -4.77 0.33 19.44
CA ARG A 129 -5.89 0.75 20.28
C ARG A 129 -7.20 0.46 19.54
N ASP A 130 -8.19 -0.02 20.26
CA ASP A 130 -9.53 -0.21 19.71
C ASP A 130 -10.31 1.11 19.70
N ILE A 131 -10.91 1.43 18.56
CA ILE A 131 -11.76 2.59 18.35
C ILE A 131 -13.17 2.09 18.11
N VAL A 132 -14.11 2.49 18.95
CA VAL A 132 -15.52 2.13 18.81
C VAL A 132 -16.21 3.18 17.96
N VAL A 133 -16.74 2.77 16.82
CA VAL A 133 -17.53 3.60 15.90
C VAL A 133 -18.98 3.19 16.07
N ASP A 134 -19.77 4.04 16.70
CA ASP A 134 -21.16 3.75 17.06
C ASP A 134 -22.19 4.27 16.04
N LYS A 135 -21.77 5.16 15.14
CA LYS A 135 -22.51 5.55 13.93
C LYS A 135 -21.54 5.87 12.79
N VAL A 136 -22.03 5.83 11.55
CA VAL A 136 -21.30 6.34 10.38
C VAL A 136 -20.98 7.82 10.63
N PRO A 137 -19.71 8.25 10.50
CA PRO A 137 -19.33 9.65 10.69
C PRO A 137 -19.95 10.52 9.60
N ASP A 138 -20.36 11.74 9.97
CA ASP A 138 -20.92 12.70 9.02
C ASP A 138 -19.83 13.23 8.07
N TYR A 139 -18.59 13.33 8.56
CA TYR A 139 -17.45 13.88 7.83
C TYR A 139 -16.15 13.10 8.04
N TRP A 140 -15.18 13.40 7.18
CA TRP A 140 -13.81 12.89 7.24
C TRP A 140 -12.78 14.03 7.23
N MET A 141 -11.75 13.86 8.06
CA MET A 141 -10.53 14.66 8.05
C MET A 141 -9.36 13.72 7.74
N THR A 142 -8.78 13.81 6.55
CA THR A 142 -8.00 12.69 5.99
C THR A 142 -6.94 13.11 4.97
N SER A 143 -6.01 12.21 4.65
CA SER A 143 -4.97 12.43 3.63
C SER A 143 -5.41 12.01 2.23
N GLY A 144 -4.71 12.48 1.19
CA GLY A 144 -5.03 12.15 -0.21
C GLY A 144 -5.12 10.63 -0.51
N SER A 145 -4.25 9.80 0.07
CA SER A 145 -4.27 8.34 -0.15
C SER A 145 -5.52 7.65 0.40
N GLN A 146 -6.11 8.24 1.45
CA GLN A 146 -7.33 7.76 2.07
C GLN A 146 -8.56 8.23 1.28
N ILE A 147 -8.53 9.46 0.72
CA ILE A 147 -9.54 9.91 -0.26
C ILE A 147 -9.59 8.95 -1.45
N VAL A 148 -8.43 8.52 -1.96
CA VAL A 148 -8.35 7.52 -3.05
C VAL A 148 -9.01 6.20 -2.65
N THR A 149 -8.87 5.78 -1.39
CA THR A 149 -9.52 4.57 -0.87
C THR A 149 -11.04 4.73 -0.79
N MET A 150 -11.51 5.86 -0.28
CA MET A 150 -12.94 6.19 -0.24
C MET A 150 -13.55 6.24 -1.63
N TYR A 151 -12.87 6.90 -2.58
CA TYR A 151 -13.35 6.98 -3.96
C TYR A 151 -13.42 5.61 -4.62
N TYR A 152 -12.42 4.74 -4.40
CA TYR A 152 -12.45 3.37 -4.89
C TYR A 152 -13.65 2.58 -4.35
N ILE A 153 -13.91 2.68 -3.04
CA ILE A 153 -15.07 2.03 -2.41
C ILE A 153 -16.37 2.54 -3.03
N LEU A 154 -16.53 3.85 -3.19
CA LEU A 154 -17.74 4.43 -3.78
C LEU A 154 -17.94 3.98 -5.23
N CYS A 155 -16.88 3.96 -6.04
CA CYS A 155 -16.95 3.45 -7.41
C CYS A 155 -17.49 2.00 -7.44
N GLU A 156 -16.91 1.12 -6.61
CA GLU A 156 -17.32 -0.29 -6.53
C GLU A 156 -18.76 -0.46 -6.03
N VAL A 157 -19.17 0.31 -5.01
CA VAL A 157 -20.54 0.29 -4.46
C VAL A 157 -21.56 0.71 -5.51
N HIS A 158 -21.23 1.73 -6.32
CA HIS A 158 -22.10 2.26 -7.36
C HIS A 158 -21.98 1.52 -8.70
N GLY A 159 -21.09 0.53 -8.81
CA GLY A 159 -20.86 -0.22 -10.05
C GLY A 159 -20.22 0.62 -11.17
N VAL A 160 -19.51 1.68 -10.79
CA VAL A 160 -18.76 2.57 -11.68
C VAL A 160 -17.31 2.11 -11.71
N LYS A 161 -16.69 2.06 -12.88
CA LYS A 161 -15.24 1.77 -12.94
C LYS A 161 -14.47 2.96 -12.39
N TYR A 162 -13.41 2.69 -11.64
CA TYR A 162 -12.53 3.74 -11.11
C TYR A 162 -12.03 4.75 -12.17
N SER A 163 -11.83 4.31 -13.42
CA SER A 163 -11.38 5.15 -14.53
C SER A 163 -12.46 6.05 -15.13
N ASP A 164 -13.73 5.81 -14.80
CA ASP A 164 -14.88 6.43 -15.45
C ASP A 164 -15.37 7.59 -14.58
N TYR A 165 -15.56 8.76 -15.19
CA TYR A 165 -16.14 9.91 -14.49
C TYR A 165 -17.60 9.64 -14.16
N ASP A 166 -17.96 9.73 -12.88
CA ASP A 166 -19.34 9.75 -12.41
C ASP A 166 -19.55 10.91 -11.43
N ASP A 167 -20.50 11.78 -11.78
CA ASP A 167 -20.76 13.03 -11.05
C ASP A 167 -21.36 12.80 -9.67
N ALA A 168 -22.17 11.74 -9.51
CA ALA A 168 -22.82 11.41 -8.24
C ALA A 168 -21.82 10.81 -7.26
N VAL A 169 -20.98 9.87 -7.73
CA VAL A 169 -19.89 9.27 -6.93
C VAL A 169 -18.92 10.36 -6.46
N LEU A 170 -18.54 11.30 -7.34
CA LEU A 170 -17.66 12.40 -6.97
C LEU A 170 -18.30 13.37 -5.98
N THR A 171 -19.58 13.69 -6.14
CA THR A 171 -20.29 14.56 -5.19
C THR A 171 -20.36 13.89 -3.82
N GLU A 172 -20.73 12.62 -3.77
CA GLU A 172 -20.77 11.86 -2.52
C GLU A 172 -19.39 11.79 -1.84
N LEU A 173 -18.31 11.55 -2.60
CA LEU A 173 -16.94 11.60 -2.07
C LEU A 173 -16.66 12.95 -1.41
N TRP A 174 -16.88 14.05 -2.13
CA TRP A 174 -16.48 15.37 -1.66
C TRP A 174 -17.39 15.92 -0.56
N ASP A 175 -18.65 15.52 -0.51
CA ASP A 175 -19.56 15.82 0.60
C ASP A 175 -19.12 15.14 1.91
N LEU A 176 -18.41 14.01 1.83
CA LEU A 176 -17.84 13.33 2.99
C LEU A 176 -16.55 13.98 3.51
N ILE A 177 -15.77 14.69 2.67
CA ILE A 177 -14.48 15.24 3.08
C ILE A 177 -14.65 16.67 3.60
N TYR A 178 -14.53 16.83 4.92
CA TYR A 178 -14.52 18.16 5.54
C TYR A 178 -13.15 18.83 5.46
N ALA A 179 -12.07 18.07 5.62
CA ALA A 179 -10.72 18.60 5.58
C ALA A 179 -9.69 17.60 5.02
N THR A 180 -8.70 18.12 4.28
CA THR A 180 -7.59 17.30 3.76
C THR A 180 -6.26 18.05 3.70
N ASP A 181 -5.16 17.32 3.55
CA ASP A 181 -3.81 17.90 3.57
C ASP A 181 -3.40 18.62 2.29
N ALA A 182 -2.67 19.72 2.43
CA ALA A 182 -2.11 20.43 1.29
C ALA A 182 -1.19 19.56 0.42
N ALA A 183 -0.56 18.53 1.00
CA ALA A 183 0.32 17.60 0.29
C ALA A 183 -0.44 16.63 -0.63
N GLY A 184 -1.62 16.16 -0.24
CA GLY A 184 -2.52 15.36 -1.06
C GLY A 184 -3.41 16.22 -1.98
N TYR A 185 -3.72 17.44 -1.55
CA TYR A 185 -4.67 18.32 -2.24
C TYR A 185 -4.07 19.35 -3.19
N SER A 186 -2.78 19.73 -3.10
CA SER A 186 -2.18 20.79 -3.95
C SER A 186 -2.81 20.78 -5.36
N PRO A 187 -3.59 21.83 -5.75
CA PRO A 187 -4.94 21.73 -6.36
C PRO A 187 -5.20 20.74 -7.50
N ASP A 188 -4.16 20.20 -8.12
CA ASP A 188 -4.22 19.24 -9.22
C ASP A 188 -3.56 17.89 -8.91
N ARG A 189 -2.93 17.66 -7.75
CA ARG A 189 -2.13 16.44 -7.50
C ARG A 189 -3.01 15.20 -7.42
N ILE A 190 -4.17 15.29 -6.75
CA ILE A 190 -5.09 14.15 -6.69
C ILE A 190 -5.67 13.82 -8.07
N THR A 191 -6.02 14.85 -8.84
CA THR A 191 -6.47 14.73 -10.24
C THR A 191 -5.38 14.17 -11.14
N LYS A 192 -4.14 14.68 -11.01
CA LYS A 192 -2.99 14.30 -11.84
C LYS A 192 -2.52 12.89 -11.57
N ASN A 193 -2.40 12.52 -10.30
CA ASN A 193 -1.81 11.24 -9.91
C ASN A 193 -2.85 10.11 -9.92
N TYR A 194 -4.11 10.40 -9.57
CA TYR A 194 -5.15 9.37 -9.41
C TYR A 194 -6.35 9.54 -10.33
N GLY A 195 -6.43 10.62 -11.13
CA GLY A 195 -7.56 10.86 -12.02
C GLY A 195 -8.84 11.31 -11.31
N ILE A 196 -8.80 11.62 -10.01
CA ILE A 196 -9.98 12.04 -9.23
C ILE A 196 -10.14 13.56 -9.33
N PRO A 197 -11.17 14.10 -9.99
CA PRO A 197 -11.34 15.54 -10.11
C PRO A 197 -11.55 16.23 -8.77
N SER A 198 -10.66 17.16 -8.42
CA SER A 198 -10.69 17.98 -7.20
C SER A 198 -11.60 19.22 -7.28
N THR A 199 -12.20 19.51 -8.44
CA THR A 199 -12.95 20.76 -8.70
C THR A 199 -14.19 20.94 -7.83
N LYS A 200 -14.71 19.87 -7.25
CA LYS A 200 -15.87 19.86 -6.35
C LYS A 200 -15.50 19.88 -4.87
N PHE A 201 -14.22 19.86 -4.53
CA PHE A 201 -13.80 19.96 -3.14
C PHE A 201 -14.03 21.39 -2.62
N HIS A 202 -14.73 21.49 -1.49
CA HIS A 202 -15.07 22.75 -0.84
C HIS A 202 -14.73 22.77 0.66
N GLY A 203 -14.01 21.76 1.14
CA GLY A 203 -13.59 21.66 2.54
C GLY A 203 -12.33 22.47 2.87
N GLU A 204 -11.84 22.27 4.09
CA GLU A 204 -10.67 22.95 4.64
C GLU A 204 -9.35 22.30 4.18
N ILE A 205 -8.33 23.14 3.95
CA ILE A 205 -6.97 22.67 3.64
C ILE A 205 -6.10 22.74 4.89
N LEU A 206 -5.68 21.57 5.34
CA LEU A 206 -4.79 21.43 6.48
C LEU A 206 -3.38 21.87 6.09
N LYS A 207 -2.76 22.71 6.94
CA LYS A 207 -1.36 23.11 6.79
C LYS A 207 -0.41 21.91 6.77
N SER A 208 -0.71 20.91 7.61
CA SER A 208 -0.01 19.62 7.63
C SER A 208 -0.87 18.55 8.29
N SER A 209 -1.05 17.42 7.60
CA SER A 209 -1.63 16.18 8.13
C SER A 209 -0.76 15.50 9.19
N THR A 210 0.55 15.69 9.10
CA THR A 210 1.54 14.95 9.91
C THR A 210 2.02 15.76 11.12
N ASP A 211 1.62 17.04 11.18
CA ASP A 211 2.00 17.97 12.22
C ASP A 211 0.79 18.52 12.98
N THR A 212 0.00 17.60 13.54
CA THR A 212 -1.20 17.93 14.33
C THR A 212 -0.87 18.83 15.52
N THR A 213 0.23 18.59 16.24
CA THR A 213 0.65 19.39 17.40
C THR A 213 1.32 20.72 17.04
N GLY A 214 1.84 20.87 15.81
CA GLY A 214 2.30 22.16 15.30
C GLY A 214 1.16 23.05 14.77
N ASN A 215 -0.05 22.49 14.59
CA ASN A 215 -1.21 23.16 14.01
C ASN A 215 -2.47 23.01 14.89
N THR A 216 -2.31 22.92 16.21
CA THR A 216 -3.40 22.58 17.14
C THR A 216 -4.64 23.44 16.98
N GLU A 217 -4.47 24.76 16.82
CA GLU A 217 -5.57 25.71 16.63
C GLU A 217 -6.48 25.31 15.45
N GLN A 218 -5.89 25.04 14.27
CA GLN A 218 -6.66 24.62 13.09
C GLN A 218 -7.43 23.32 13.33
N TYR A 219 -6.80 22.32 13.96
CA TYR A 219 -7.44 21.04 14.23
C TYR A 219 -8.56 21.18 15.27
N THR A 220 -8.32 21.92 16.35
CA THR A 220 -9.34 22.20 17.37
C THR A 220 -10.51 22.98 16.79
N ASP A 221 -10.26 24.03 16.01
CA ASP A 221 -11.32 24.83 15.36
C ASP A 221 -12.21 23.97 14.46
N ILE A 222 -11.63 23.05 13.69
CA ILE A 222 -12.37 22.11 12.85
C ILE A 222 -13.23 21.17 13.69
N LEU A 223 -12.65 20.56 14.74
CA LEU A 223 -13.35 19.62 15.61
C LEU A 223 -14.51 20.31 16.36
N ASP A 224 -14.27 21.52 16.88
CA ASP A 224 -15.26 22.33 17.59
C ASP A 224 -16.38 22.80 16.66
N ALA A 225 -16.05 23.22 15.43
CA ALA A 225 -17.04 23.61 14.43
C ALA A 225 -17.99 22.46 14.11
N VAL A 226 -17.45 21.27 13.79
CA VAL A 226 -18.26 20.07 13.50
C VAL A 226 -19.09 19.66 14.71
N HIS A 227 -18.50 19.67 15.91
CA HIS A 227 -19.21 19.35 17.15
C HIS A 227 -20.37 20.32 17.41
N SER A 228 -20.16 21.62 17.17
CA SER A 228 -21.19 22.65 17.37
C SER A 228 -22.41 22.48 16.45
N GLU A 229 -22.24 21.81 15.30
CA GLU A 229 -23.32 21.42 14.39
C GLU A 229 -24.06 20.14 14.82
N GLY A 230 -23.62 19.47 15.89
CA GLY A 230 -24.14 18.17 16.32
C GLY A 230 -23.74 17.02 15.40
N LYS A 231 -22.71 17.21 14.57
CA LYS A 231 -22.18 16.22 13.63
C LYS A 231 -20.91 15.58 14.18
N THR A 232 -20.47 14.50 13.55
CA THR A 232 -19.22 13.80 13.91
C THR A 232 -18.26 13.74 12.74
N ILE A 233 -16.97 13.74 13.05
CA ILE A 233 -15.89 13.56 12.08
C ILE A 233 -15.04 12.33 12.43
N MET A 234 -14.57 11.65 11.39
CA MET A 234 -13.52 10.63 11.49
C MET A 234 -12.20 11.23 11.02
N TYR A 235 -11.25 11.39 11.93
CA TYR A 235 -9.86 11.64 11.58
C TYR A 235 -9.19 10.34 11.16
N THR A 236 -8.55 10.32 9.99
CA THR A 236 -7.74 9.19 9.56
C THR A 236 -6.35 9.61 9.10
N MET A 237 -5.35 8.78 9.41
CA MET A 237 -3.97 9.01 8.98
C MET A 237 -3.15 7.72 8.83
N SER A 238 -2.04 7.79 8.11
CA SER A 238 -1.01 6.75 8.10
C SER A 238 -0.17 6.77 9.38
N GLY A 239 0.04 5.59 9.98
CA GLY A 239 0.86 5.40 11.18
C GLY A 239 2.37 5.58 10.97
N SER A 240 2.83 5.70 9.72
CA SER A 240 4.20 6.11 9.40
C SER A 240 4.38 7.63 9.47
N MET A 241 3.29 8.39 9.46
CA MET A 241 3.28 9.86 9.45
C MET A 241 2.91 10.47 10.81
N VAL A 242 2.08 9.77 11.59
CA VAL A 242 1.65 10.20 12.92
C VAL A 242 1.93 9.05 13.91
N SER A 243 2.65 9.37 14.98
CA SER A 243 3.26 8.40 15.89
C SER A 243 2.88 8.71 17.34
N TRP A 244 2.86 7.69 18.20
CA TRP A 244 2.75 7.90 19.65
C TRP A 244 4.02 8.55 20.21
N VAL A 245 5.18 8.32 19.58
CA VAL A 245 6.51 8.81 20.02
C VAL A 245 6.63 10.32 20.05
N ASN A 246 6.08 10.98 19.04
CA ASN A 246 6.08 12.42 18.97
C ASN A 246 4.84 13.04 19.65
N GLY A 247 4.04 12.24 20.35
CA GLY A 247 2.80 12.65 21.03
C GLY A 247 1.65 13.04 20.10
N LYS A 248 1.86 13.07 18.78
CA LYS A 248 0.89 13.57 17.81
C LYS A 248 -0.33 12.67 17.69
N ALA A 249 -0.11 11.34 17.70
CA ALA A 249 -1.19 10.36 17.69
C ALA A 249 -2.04 10.45 18.96
N THR A 250 -1.40 10.59 20.13
CA THR A 250 -2.07 10.74 21.44
C THR A 250 -2.96 11.96 21.44
N TRP A 251 -2.37 13.11 21.11
CA TRP A 251 -3.07 14.39 21.14
C TRP A 251 -4.32 14.39 20.26
N ILE A 252 -4.21 14.03 18.98
CA ILE A 252 -5.37 14.09 18.07
C ILE A 252 -6.45 13.07 18.46
N THR A 253 -6.06 11.91 18.98
CA THR A 253 -7.02 10.90 19.45
C THR A 253 -7.80 11.43 20.65
N GLU A 254 -7.12 12.01 21.64
CA GLU A 254 -7.76 12.61 22.82
C GLU A 254 -8.66 13.80 22.45
N GLN A 255 -8.26 14.65 21.51
CA GLN A 255 -9.09 15.77 21.05
C GLN A 255 -10.35 15.29 20.32
N CYS A 256 -10.23 14.27 19.47
CA CYS A 256 -11.39 13.69 18.80
C CYS A 256 -12.36 13.11 19.84
N GLU A 257 -11.85 12.32 20.79
CA GLU A 257 -12.68 11.69 21.83
C GLU A 257 -13.37 12.71 22.73
N ALA A 258 -12.67 13.79 23.12
CA ALA A 258 -13.24 14.88 23.92
C ALA A 258 -14.41 15.59 23.22
N SER A 259 -14.44 15.55 21.88
CA SER A 259 -15.45 16.21 21.04
C SER A 259 -16.50 15.23 20.48
N GLY A 260 -16.50 13.98 20.93
CA GLY A 260 -17.42 12.93 20.43
C GLY A 260 -17.11 12.48 18.99
N ASN A 261 -15.89 12.70 18.52
CA ASN A 261 -15.39 12.33 17.21
C ASN A 261 -14.52 11.07 17.29
N TYR A 262 -14.10 10.56 16.14
CA TYR A 262 -13.29 9.34 16.04
C TYR A 262 -11.92 9.62 15.44
N ALA A 263 -10.90 8.86 15.84
CA ALA A 263 -9.57 8.92 15.25
C ALA A 263 -9.04 7.51 14.99
N THR A 264 -8.75 7.19 13.73
CA THR A 264 -8.13 5.91 13.35
C THR A 264 -6.81 6.14 12.62
N ILE A 265 -5.82 5.34 12.96
CA ILE A 265 -4.48 5.39 12.37
C ILE A 265 -4.20 4.01 11.78
N PHE A 266 -3.78 3.96 10.53
CA PHE A 266 -3.52 2.70 9.84
C PHE A 266 -2.03 2.54 9.53
N ASN A 267 -1.45 1.38 9.85
CA ASN A 267 -0.16 1.01 9.28
C ASN A 267 -0.38 0.55 7.84
N ILE A 268 0.40 1.06 6.88
CA ILE A 268 0.09 0.92 5.46
C ILE A 268 1.35 0.67 4.60
N SER A 269 2.17 -0.31 4.99
CA SER A 269 3.45 -0.58 4.31
C SER A 269 3.36 -1.58 3.17
N ARG A 270 2.31 -2.42 3.12
CA ARG A 270 2.17 -3.55 2.18
C ARG A 270 0.75 -3.73 1.66
N ILE A 271 0.56 -4.50 0.59
CA ILE A 271 -0.76 -4.79 0.01
C ILE A 271 -1.75 -5.36 1.04
N PRO A 272 -1.41 -6.34 1.89
CA PRO A 272 -2.33 -6.81 2.92
C PRO A 272 -2.84 -5.71 3.86
N ASN A 273 -2.01 -4.69 4.14
CA ASN A 273 -2.44 -3.55 4.94
C ASN A 273 -3.43 -2.65 4.19
N VAL A 274 -3.27 -2.51 2.87
CA VAL A 274 -4.25 -1.81 2.02
C VAL A 274 -5.59 -2.52 2.05
N LEU A 275 -5.60 -3.86 1.98
CA LEU A 275 -6.84 -4.65 2.03
C LEU A 275 -7.55 -4.46 3.38
N ALA A 276 -6.81 -4.55 4.50
CA ALA A 276 -7.34 -4.31 5.84
C ALA A 276 -7.90 -2.89 6.01
N MET A 277 -7.20 -1.88 5.49
CA MET A 277 -7.67 -0.49 5.52
C MET A 277 -8.93 -0.30 4.65
N THR A 278 -8.98 -0.93 3.48
CA THR A 278 -10.15 -0.86 2.58
C THR A 278 -11.37 -1.49 3.24
N GLU A 279 -11.20 -2.61 3.93
CA GLU A 279 -12.24 -3.22 4.76
C GLU A 279 -12.75 -2.23 5.82
N ALA A 280 -11.85 -1.66 6.62
CA ALA A 280 -12.21 -0.72 7.67
C ALA A 280 -12.97 0.49 7.13
N PHE A 281 -12.49 1.08 6.04
CA PHE A 281 -13.16 2.22 5.39
C PHE A 281 -14.55 1.85 4.91
N ALA A 282 -14.73 0.68 4.27
CA ALA A 282 -16.03 0.23 3.83
C ALA A 282 -17.00 0.09 5.01
N TYR A 283 -16.56 -0.48 6.14
CA TYR A 283 -17.40 -0.56 7.35
C TYR A 283 -17.72 0.82 7.95
N ILE A 284 -16.73 1.71 8.08
CA ILE A 284 -16.93 3.04 8.65
C ILE A 284 -17.90 3.86 7.78
N MET A 285 -17.83 3.71 6.46
CA MET A 285 -18.72 4.37 5.49
C MET A 285 -20.13 3.73 5.42
N GLY A 286 -20.40 2.64 6.15
CA GLY A 286 -21.69 1.96 6.14
C GLY A 286 -21.87 0.92 5.02
N TYR A 287 -20.81 0.58 4.30
CA TYR A 287 -20.77 -0.40 3.20
C TYR A 287 -20.10 -1.73 3.60
N GLY A 288 -20.19 -2.11 4.88
CA GLY A 288 -19.52 -3.31 5.42
C GLY A 288 -19.97 -4.62 4.74
N ASP A 289 -21.21 -4.69 4.26
CA ASP A 289 -21.73 -5.84 3.48
C ASP A 289 -21.06 -6.00 2.11
N LYS A 290 -20.45 -4.93 1.58
CA LYS A 290 -19.70 -4.92 0.30
C LYS A 290 -18.20 -5.12 0.47
N ALA A 291 -17.66 -4.94 1.68
CA ALA A 291 -16.22 -4.92 1.94
C ALA A 291 -15.48 -6.12 1.32
N GLN A 292 -15.98 -7.35 1.53
CA GLN A 292 -15.35 -8.55 0.99
C GLN A 292 -15.35 -8.57 -0.55
N SER A 293 -16.44 -8.15 -1.20
CA SER A 293 -16.50 -8.12 -2.66
C SER A 293 -15.54 -7.11 -3.27
N ILE A 294 -15.35 -5.95 -2.62
CA ILE A 294 -14.38 -4.92 -3.01
C ILE A 294 -12.96 -5.49 -2.93
N ILE A 295 -12.65 -6.15 -1.81
CA ILE A 295 -11.34 -6.80 -1.58
C ILE A 295 -11.08 -7.91 -2.59
N ASP A 296 -12.10 -8.72 -2.89
CA ASP A 296 -11.98 -9.79 -3.88
C ASP A 296 -11.71 -9.24 -5.29
N ASN A 297 -12.34 -8.12 -5.67
CA ASN A 297 -12.06 -7.44 -6.94
C ASN A 297 -10.59 -6.95 -7.00
N MET A 298 -10.07 -6.39 -5.91
CA MET A 298 -8.66 -6.01 -5.82
C MET A 298 -7.73 -7.22 -5.98
N ARG A 299 -8.02 -8.33 -5.28
CA ARG A 299 -7.23 -9.58 -5.35
C ARG A 299 -7.26 -10.17 -6.76
N VAL A 300 -8.41 -10.18 -7.41
CA VAL A 300 -8.54 -10.63 -8.81
C VAL A 300 -7.71 -9.75 -9.75
N SER A 301 -7.73 -8.42 -9.58
CA SER A 301 -6.92 -7.51 -10.41
C SER A 301 -5.41 -7.74 -10.25
N LEU A 302 -4.95 -7.89 -9.00
CA LEU A 302 -3.55 -8.22 -8.70
C LEU A 302 -3.16 -9.59 -9.27
N TYR A 303 -4.05 -10.58 -9.16
CA TYR A 303 -3.81 -11.92 -9.68
C TYR A 303 -3.69 -11.94 -11.21
N ASN A 304 -4.58 -11.24 -11.92
CA ASN A 304 -4.46 -11.05 -13.37
C ASN A 304 -3.11 -10.44 -13.76
N THR A 305 -2.68 -9.42 -13.02
CA THR A 305 -1.40 -8.74 -13.23
C THR A 305 -0.21 -9.69 -13.00
N GLN A 306 -0.21 -10.42 -11.89
CA GLN A 306 0.85 -11.38 -11.59
C GLN A 306 0.91 -12.51 -12.62
N LYS A 307 -0.22 -13.06 -13.07
CA LYS A 307 -0.21 -14.13 -14.08
C LYS A 307 0.28 -13.66 -15.45
N ALA A 308 0.00 -12.41 -15.82
CA ALA A 308 0.59 -11.80 -17.00
C ALA A 308 2.11 -11.63 -16.84
N ALA A 309 2.57 -11.16 -15.67
CA ALA A 309 3.99 -11.03 -15.36
C ALA A 309 4.72 -12.38 -15.37
N GLU A 310 4.17 -13.42 -14.74
CA GLU A 310 4.69 -14.79 -14.77
C GLU A 310 4.86 -15.30 -16.21
N ALA A 311 3.84 -15.11 -17.06
CA ALA A 311 3.89 -15.53 -18.46
C ALA A 311 4.92 -14.74 -19.29
N ALA A 312 5.15 -13.47 -18.96
CA ALA A 312 6.18 -12.66 -19.61
C ALA A 312 7.60 -13.00 -19.13
N ALA A 313 7.78 -13.14 -17.82
CA ALA A 313 9.05 -13.50 -17.19
C ALA A 313 9.53 -14.90 -17.63
N ALA A 314 8.62 -15.86 -17.82
CA ALA A 314 8.96 -17.20 -18.32
C ALA A 314 9.56 -17.22 -19.74
N LYS A 315 9.45 -16.12 -20.50
CA LYS A 315 10.07 -15.97 -21.83
C LYS A 315 11.48 -15.39 -21.76
N LEU A 316 11.90 -14.91 -20.59
CA LEU A 316 13.21 -14.30 -20.40
C LEU A 316 14.26 -15.38 -20.11
N PRO A 317 15.51 -15.18 -20.56
CA PRO A 317 16.58 -16.17 -20.38
C PRO A 317 17.06 -16.30 -18.92
N TYR A 318 16.76 -15.33 -18.07
CA TYR A 318 17.11 -15.31 -16.65
C TYR A 318 16.15 -14.41 -15.86
N GLN A 319 16.16 -14.54 -14.53
CA GLN A 319 15.38 -13.67 -13.65
C GLN A 319 16.00 -12.27 -13.59
N HIS A 320 15.23 -11.26 -13.99
CA HIS A 320 15.64 -9.87 -13.86
C HIS A 320 15.64 -9.42 -12.39
N SER A 321 16.45 -8.41 -12.09
CA SER A 321 16.60 -7.83 -10.77
C SER A 321 16.36 -6.33 -10.75
N ALA A 322 15.99 -5.82 -9.58
CA ALA A 322 15.66 -4.43 -9.36
C ALA A 322 16.24 -3.89 -8.06
N VAL A 323 16.35 -2.57 -7.97
CA VAL A 323 16.50 -1.84 -6.72
C VAL A 323 15.42 -0.75 -6.65
N SER A 324 14.86 -0.54 -5.46
CA SER A 324 13.96 0.58 -5.20
C SER A 324 14.58 1.56 -4.22
N THR A 325 14.56 2.86 -4.54
CA THR A 325 15.18 3.89 -3.69
C THR A 325 14.50 5.25 -3.85
N TYR A 326 14.68 6.15 -2.88
CA TYR A 326 14.35 7.55 -3.08
C TYR A 326 15.37 8.24 -3.98
N VAL A 327 14.91 9.13 -4.84
CA VAL A 327 15.78 9.87 -5.77
C VAL A 327 16.77 10.77 -4.99
N ASN A 328 16.35 11.34 -3.86
CA ASN A 328 17.08 12.42 -3.17
C ASN A 328 17.87 11.98 -1.93
N ASN A 329 17.81 10.71 -1.51
CA ASN A 329 18.56 10.22 -0.35
C ASN A 329 18.84 8.72 -0.48
N ASP A 330 19.75 8.18 0.35
CA ASP A 330 20.19 6.78 0.27
C ASP A 330 19.18 5.80 0.90
N TRP A 331 17.92 6.23 1.07
CA TRP A 331 16.85 5.36 1.53
C TRP A 331 16.49 4.37 0.43
N THR A 332 16.74 3.09 0.72
CA THR A 332 16.39 1.97 -0.13
C THR A 332 15.21 1.22 0.47
N PHE A 333 14.33 0.73 -0.40
CA PHE A 333 13.13 0.00 0.00
C PHE A 333 13.43 -1.50 0.02
N GLY A 334 13.23 -2.07 1.21
CA GLY A 334 13.46 -3.48 1.49
C GLY A 334 12.20 -4.33 1.41
N THR A 335 12.24 -5.49 2.06
CA THR A 335 11.17 -6.52 2.05
C THR A 335 9.88 -6.10 2.74
N ASP A 336 9.91 -5.03 3.53
CA ASP A 336 8.79 -4.49 4.29
C ASP A 336 8.04 -3.36 3.55
N SER A 337 8.22 -3.25 2.22
CA SER A 337 7.75 -2.11 1.44
C SER A 337 6.76 -2.48 0.33
N MET A 338 5.98 -1.48 -0.12
CA MET A 338 5.13 -1.60 -1.31
C MET A 338 5.94 -1.87 -2.58
N SER A 339 7.18 -1.36 -2.67
CA SER A 339 8.06 -1.64 -3.82
C SER A 339 8.39 -3.13 -3.93
N GLN A 340 8.63 -3.79 -2.80
CA GLN A 340 8.85 -5.24 -2.79
C GLN A 340 7.60 -5.98 -3.30
N GLU A 341 6.40 -5.59 -2.86
CA GLU A 341 5.15 -6.19 -3.33
C GLU A 341 4.99 -6.09 -4.85
N PHE A 342 5.36 -4.94 -5.43
CA PHE A 342 5.35 -4.77 -6.89
C PHE A 342 6.39 -5.65 -7.58
N PHE A 343 7.60 -5.74 -7.05
CA PHE A 343 8.63 -6.63 -7.59
C PHE A 343 8.21 -8.11 -7.54
N ASP A 344 7.57 -8.55 -6.45
CA ASP A 344 7.05 -9.90 -6.31
C ASP A 344 5.96 -10.19 -7.34
N ILE A 345 5.00 -9.28 -7.54
CA ILE A 345 3.97 -9.38 -8.59
C ILE A 345 4.62 -9.48 -9.96
N MET A 346 5.58 -8.59 -10.22
CA MET A 346 6.28 -8.50 -11.51
C MET A 346 7.24 -9.67 -11.75
N GLN A 347 7.51 -10.55 -10.79
CA GLN A 347 8.53 -11.61 -10.90
C GLN A 347 9.97 -11.08 -11.03
N ILE A 348 10.26 -9.91 -10.43
CA ILE A 348 11.57 -9.27 -10.45
C ILE A 348 12.23 -9.42 -9.07
N LYS A 349 13.51 -9.79 -9.02
CA LYS A 349 14.23 -9.97 -7.77
C LYS A 349 14.73 -8.63 -7.22
N ASN A 350 14.35 -8.29 -5.99
CA ASN A 350 14.99 -7.15 -5.30
C ASN A 350 16.44 -7.49 -4.92
N ILE A 351 17.40 -6.66 -5.31
CA ILE A 351 18.81 -6.83 -4.92
C ILE A 351 19.04 -6.50 -3.44
N TYR A 352 18.13 -5.74 -2.82
CA TYR A 352 18.18 -5.40 -1.41
C TYR A 352 17.02 -6.07 -0.64
N THR A 353 17.31 -7.18 0.03
CA THR A 353 16.31 -7.94 0.79
C THR A 353 16.27 -7.60 2.28
N GLY A 354 16.88 -6.48 2.70
CA GLY A 354 16.84 -6.01 4.07
C GLY A 354 15.50 -5.35 4.45
N ILE A 355 15.46 -4.69 5.60
CA ILE A 355 14.37 -3.77 6.00
C ILE A 355 14.66 -2.39 5.36
N SER A 356 13.63 -1.68 4.95
CA SER A 356 13.72 -0.33 4.37
C SER A 356 14.46 0.63 5.30
N LYS A 357 15.51 1.28 4.79
CA LYS A 357 16.34 2.22 5.56
C LYS A 357 17.25 3.03 4.64
N THR A 358 17.83 4.10 5.19
CA THR A 358 19.04 4.69 4.63
C THR A 358 20.18 3.68 4.69
N LEU A 359 20.76 3.34 3.54
CA LEU A 359 21.81 2.34 3.44
C LEU A 359 23.13 2.98 2.99
N GLU A 360 24.05 3.15 3.94
CA GLU A 360 25.45 3.42 3.62
C GLU A 360 26.01 2.21 2.84
N GLY A 361 26.65 2.48 1.69
CA GLY A 361 27.16 1.42 0.81
C GLY A 361 26.19 0.97 -0.30
N LEU A 362 25.07 1.68 -0.51
CA LEU A 362 24.09 1.32 -1.54
C LEU A 362 24.69 1.35 -2.96
N ASP A 363 25.57 2.32 -3.24
CA ASP A 363 26.22 2.48 -4.54
C ASP A 363 27.03 1.23 -4.91
N GLU A 364 27.81 0.71 -3.97
CA GLU A 364 28.64 -0.48 -4.12
C GLU A 364 27.79 -1.71 -4.39
N ILE A 365 26.66 -1.87 -3.67
CA ILE A 365 25.73 -2.97 -3.89
C ILE A 365 25.11 -2.87 -5.29
N VAL A 366 24.68 -1.68 -5.72
CA VAL A 366 24.08 -1.48 -7.04
C VAL A 366 25.09 -1.74 -8.16
N VAL A 367 26.34 -1.31 -8.00
CA VAL A 367 27.42 -1.58 -8.96
C VAL A 367 27.80 -3.06 -9.00
N GLU A 368 27.85 -3.74 -7.86
CA GLU A 368 28.15 -5.18 -7.78
C GLU A 368 27.03 -6.03 -8.39
N LYS A 369 25.77 -5.67 -8.14
CA LYS A 369 24.60 -6.47 -8.55
C LYS A 369 24.05 -6.10 -9.92
N GLN A 370 24.35 -4.91 -10.44
CA GLN A 370 23.94 -4.42 -11.76
C GLN A 370 22.46 -4.67 -12.09
N PRO A 371 21.51 -4.15 -11.27
CA PRO A 371 20.09 -4.40 -11.46
C PRO A 371 19.61 -3.93 -12.83
N GLU A 372 18.73 -4.69 -13.47
CA GLU A 372 18.09 -4.35 -14.74
C GLU A 372 17.05 -3.24 -14.60
N PHE A 373 16.57 -3.03 -13.38
CA PHE A 373 15.49 -2.10 -13.10
C PHE A 373 15.82 -1.17 -11.93
N LEU A 374 15.84 0.13 -12.19
CA LEU A 374 15.90 1.17 -11.16
C LEU A 374 14.49 1.73 -10.94
N PHE A 375 13.89 1.41 -9.80
CA PHE A 375 12.58 1.94 -9.40
C PHE A 375 12.78 3.10 -8.41
N MET A 376 12.60 4.33 -8.88
CA MET A 376 12.96 5.51 -8.12
C MET A 376 11.75 6.28 -7.64
N THR A 377 11.71 6.63 -6.35
CA THR A 377 10.62 7.37 -5.72
C THR A 377 11.02 8.83 -5.51
N GLY A 378 10.22 9.79 -5.99
CA GLY A 378 10.51 11.22 -5.84
C GLY A 378 9.27 12.11 -5.80
N LYS A 379 9.49 13.42 -5.62
CA LYS A 379 8.45 14.45 -5.83
C LYS A 379 8.68 15.08 -7.19
N GLU A 380 7.63 15.17 -8.01
CA GLU A 380 7.73 15.82 -9.30
C GLU A 380 7.85 17.36 -9.21
N PRO A 381 8.50 18.01 -10.19
CA PRO A 381 9.25 17.38 -11.29
C PRO A 381 10.59 16.83 -10.80
N ILE A 382 10.92 15.61 -11.23
CA ILE A 382 12.21 15.00 -10.93
C ILE A 382 13.16 15.49 -12.02
N ASP A 383 14.10 16.36 -11.63
CA ASP A 383 15.14 16.84 -12.54
C ASP A 383 15.98 15.62 -12.97
N GLU A 384 16.29 15.50 -14.26
CA GLU A 384 17.17 14.42 -14.75
C GLU A 384 18.49 14.37 -13.96
N LYS A 385 18.98 15.52 -13.47
CA LYS A 385 20.12 15.62 -12.52
C LYS A 385 19.95 14.84 -11.23
N GLN A 386 18.72 14.65 -10.77
CA GLN A 386 18.41 13.87 -9.58
C GLN A 386 18.38 12.36 -9.88
N LEU A 387 18.12 11.95 -11.13
CA LEU A 387 18.31 10.57 -11.60
C LEU A 387 19.80 10.21 -11.70
N TYR A 388 20.64 11.22 -11.92
CA TYR A 388 22.08 11.10 -11.84
C TYR A 388 22.56 11.15 -10.39
N ARG A 389 22.26 10.11 -9.60
CA ARG A 389 23.10 9.69 -8.45
C ARG A 389 24.44 9.11 -8.94
N ILE A 390 25.04 9.79 -9.92
CA ILE A 390 26.41 9.63 -10.37
C ILE A 390 27.20 10.65 -9.57
N LYS A 391 27.80 10.24 -8.45
CA LYS A 391 28.77 11.10 -7.76
C LYS A 391 29.86 11.48 -8.77
N SER A 392 29.95 12.78 -9.08
CA SER A 392 31.19 13.41 -9.56
C SER A 392 32.18 13.52 -8.42
#